data_AF-A0A4W5M088-F1
#
_entry.id   AF-A0A4W5M088-F1
#
_cell.length_a   1.000
_cell.length_b   1.000
_cell.length_c   1.000
_cell.angle_alpha   90.00
_cell.angle_beta   90.00
_cell.angle_gamma   90.00
#
_symmetry.space_group_name_H-M   'P 1'
#
loop_
_entity.id
_entity.type
_entity.pdbx_description
1 polymer ?
#
loop_
_entity_poly.entity_id
_entity_poly.type
_entity_poly.pdbx_seq_one_letter_code
_entity_poly.pdbx_strand_id
1 'polypeptide(L)'
;MEPLPFLDQFQEFHHIHGTNVRLDPTGTQATRVESFANGVCFSREPLSPGEIFLVEIEEKELGWCGHLRIGLTARDPLTLETVPEYSLPDLMDLGDSWVFAITRNHNRVVEEAAVAPEREGAGDGGLAGGHRLGDGREEGGRRLPRLGGGDVEEEAINPKPKTFFTDSHLQIEKVKIPMDKLVGRSRPGRFSHILDDLYKTNALPPTARRSRIGVLYVPKGQGLADMHVVINGEDMGASAKGIPMLQPLYAVVDVYSATKQVRIVQVEYGFSSLQTLCRKCIQKNIVHRMALDWLELPERLKHYCKYE
;
A
#
# COMPACT_ATOMS: atom_id res chain seq x y z
N MET A 1 -15.90 -5.83 24.76
CA MET A 1 -16.18 -6.96 23.87
C MET A 1 -14.97 -7.05 22.96
N GLU A 2 -14.09 -8.04 23.17
CA GLU A 2 -12.95 -8.24 22.27
C GLU A 2 -13.48 -8.60 20.88
N PRO A 3 -12.92 -8.04 19.79
CA PRO A 3 -13.31 -8.45 18.45
C PRO A 3 -12.99 -9.94 18.30
N LEU A 4 -13.98 -10.71 17.83
CA LEU A 4 -13.77 -12.10 17.46
C LEU A 4 -12.59 -12.16 16.47
N PRO A 5 -11.67 -13.14 16.61
CA PRO A 5 -10.63 -13.34 15.60
C PRO A 5 -11.31 -13.51 14.25
N PHE A 6 -10.77 -12.85 13.23
CA PHE A 6 -11.17 -13.09 11.84
C PHE A 6 -11.12 -14.61 11.64
N LEU A 7 -12.24 -15.22 11.23
CA LEU A 7 -12.23 -16.63 10.84
C LEU A 7 -11.12 -16.80 9.81
N ASP A 8 -10.34 -17.89 9.88
CA ASP A 8 -9.26 -18.26 8.93
C ASP A 8 -9.82 -18.44 7.50
N GLN A 9 -10.31 -17.35 6.92
CA GLN A 9 -10.87 -17.31 5.58
C GLN A 9 -9.75 -16.88 4.65
N PHE A 10 -9.31 -17.81 3.83
CA PHE A 10 -8.37 -17.52 2.78
C PHE A 10 -9.01 -16.56 1.79
N GLN A 11 -8.34 -15.44 1.55
CA GLN A 11 -8.78 -14.42 0.61
C GLN A 11 -8.56 -14.90 -0.83
N GLU A 12 -9.55 -14.69 -1.68
CA GLU A 12 -9.53 -15.03 -3.10
C GLU A 12 -10.02 -13.83 -3.91
N PHE A 13 -9.71 -13.82 -5.20
CA PHE A 13 -10.32 -12.93 -6.17
C PHE A 13 -11.72 -13.44 -6.53
N HIS A 14 -12.64 -12.52 -6.72
CA HIS A 14 -13.96 -12.82 -7.23
C HIS A 14 -13.90 -13.33 -8.68
N HIS A 15 -14.82 -14.23 -9.04
CA HIS A 15 -14.89 -14.78 -10.40
C HIS A 15 -15.38 -13.76 -11.45
N ILE A 16 -16.09 -12.72 -11.01
CA ILE A 16 -16.37 -11.53 -11.83
C ILE A 16 -15.15 -10.62 -11.78
N HIS A 17 -14.55 -10.36 -12.94
CA HIS A 17 -13.37 -9.53 -13.13
C HIS A 17 -13.35 -8.98 -14.56
N GLY A 18 -12.40 -8.08 -14.85
CA GLY A 18 -12.21 -7.48 -16.17
C GLY A 18 -11.90 -8.53 -17.24
N THR A 19 -12.25 -8.23 -18.49
CA THR A 19 -12.16 -9.14 -19.63
C THR A 19 -10.73 -9.60 -19.94
N ASN A 20 -9.73 -8.80 -19.58
CA ASN A 20 -8.32 -9.13 -19.79
C ASN A 20 -7.68 -9.80 -18.59
N VAL A 21 -8.43 -10.17 -17.55
CA VAL A 21 -7.91 -10.86 -16.36
C VAL A 21 -8.10 -12.36 -16.52
N ARG A 22 -7.07 -13.12 -16.12
CA ARG A 22 -7.14 -14.57 -15.92
C ARG A 22 -6.72 -14.89 -14.49
N LEU A 23 -7.58 -15.58 -13.76
CA LEU A 23 -7.30 -16.08 -12.42
C LEU A 23 -6.62 -17.46 -12.48
N ASP A 24 -5.75 -17.75 -11.51
CA ASP A 24 -5.25 -19.10 -11.30
C ASP A 24 -6.32 -20.02 -10.68
N PRO A 25 -6.16 -21.36 -10.73
CA PRO A 25 -7.18 -22.29 -10.21
C PRO A 25 -7.50 -22.14 -8.72
N THR A 26 -6.61 -21.52 -7.95
CA THR A 26 -6.83 -21.25 -6.51
C THR A 26 -7.49 -19.89 -6.27
N GLY A 27 -7.73 -19.08 -7.30
CA GLY A 27 -8.31 -17.75 -7.17
C GLY A 27 -7.40 -16.73 -6.46
N THR A 28 -6.11 -17.04 -6.26
CA THR A 28 -5.20 -16.18 -5.48
C THR A 28 -4.28 -15.33 -6.34
N GLN A 29 -4.19 -15.62 -7.64
CA GLN A 29 -3.38 -14.86 -8.60
C GLN A 29 -4.27 -14.30 -9.70
N ALA A 30 -4.11 -13.02 -10.00
CA ALA A 30 -4.73 -12.37 -11.15
C ALA A 30 -3.64 -11.94 -12.14
N THR A 31 -3.76 -12.38 -13.39
CA THR A 31 -2.84 -12.04 -14.48
C THR A 31 -3.60 -11.30 -15.58
N ARG A 32 -3.13 -10.10 -15.95
CA ARG A 32 -3.64 -9.42 -17.13
C ARG A 32 -3.05 -10.06 -18.38
N VAL A 33 -3.86 -10.72 -19.21
CA VAL A 33 -3.37 -11.49 -20.37
C VAL A 33 -3.18 -10.63 -21.61
N GLU A 34 -3.94 -9.55 -21.77
CA GLU A 34 -3.94 -8.69 -22.95
C GLU A 34 -4.04 -7.19 -22.60
N SER A 35 -3.62 -6.33 -23.53
CA SER A 35 -3.68 -4.86 -23.42
C SER A 35 -3.03 -4.30 -22.13
N PHE A 36 -3.35 -3.06 -21.79
CA PHE A 36 -2.98 -2.36 -20.55
C PHE A 36 -4.17 -2.08 -19.62
N ALA A 37 -5.39 -2.38 -20.08
CA ALA A 37 -6.68 -2.06 -19.46
C ALA A 37 -7.56 -3.32 -19.28
N ASN A 38 -8.81 -3.15 -18.80
CA ASN A 38 -9.74 -4.23 -18.43
C ASN A 38 -9.14 -5.17 -17.37
N GLY A 39 -8.42 -4.59 -16.40
CA GLY A 39 -7.65 -5.30 -15.37
C GLY A 39 -8.32 -5.37 -14.00
N VAL A 40 -9.56 -4.89 -13.87
CA VAL A 40 -10.25 -4.74 -12.59
C VAL A 40 -10.63 -6.09 -11.99
N CYS A 41 -10.26 -6.32 -10.73
CA CYS A 41 -10.55 -7.51 -9.93
C CYS A 41 -11.18 -7.08 -8.60
N PHE A 42 -11.94 -7.98 -7.97
CA PHE A 42 -12.57 -7.75 -6.68
C PHE A 42 -12.17 -8.81 -5.65
N SER A 43 -12.26 -8.53 -4.35
CA SER A 43 -12.25 -9.59 -3.34
C SER A 43 -13.45 -10.52 -3.53
N ARG A 44 -13.27 -11.81 -3.28
CA ARG A 44 -14.35 -12.80 -3.42
C ARG A 44 -15.50 -12.54 -2.46
N GLU A 45 -15.18 -12.17 -1.23
CA GLU A 45 -16.16 -11.84 -0.20
C GLU A 45 -15.96 -10.38 0.25
N PRO A 46 -16.98 -9.75 0.86
CA PRO A 46 -16.81 -8.46 1.51
C PRO A 46 -15.75 -8.54 2.61
N LEU A 47 -14.96 -7.48 2.75
CA LEU A 47 -13.97 -7.38 3.82
C LEU A 47 -14.66 -7.12 5.16
N SER A 48 -14.16 -7.76 6.22
CA SER A 48 -14.52 -7.42 7.59
C SER A 48 -13.82 -6.12 8.04
N PRO A 49 -14.38 -5.41 9.03
CA PRO A 49 -13.71 -4.24 9.59
C PRO A 49 -12.29 -4.54 10.10
N GLY A 50 -11.30 -3.81 9.59
CA GLY A 50 -9.88 -4.01 9.91
C GLY A 50 -9.19 -5.17 9.19
N GLU A 51 -9.92 -5.91 8.35
CA GLU A 51 -9.36 -6.94 7.48
C GLU A 51 -8.66 -6.29 6.27
N ILE A 52 -7.44 -6.73 5.99
CA ILE A 52 -6.61 -6.23 4.90
C ILE A 52 -6.68 -7.18 3.72
N PHE A 53 -7.06 -6.64 2.57
CA PHE A 53 -6.86 -7.31 1.30
C PHE A 53 -5.49 -6.94 0.76
N LEU A 54 -4.52 -7.84 0.90
CA LEU A 54 -3.11 -7.60 0.59
C LEU A 54 -2.69 -8.31 -0.69
N VAL A 55 -2.10 -7.59 -1.64
CA VAL A 55 -1.57 -8.15 -2.89
C VAL A 55 -0.08 -7.86 -3.05
N GLU A 56 0.65 -8.81 -3.64
CA GLU A 56 2.04 -8.68 -4.06
C GLU A 56 2.13 -8.60 -5.59
N ILE A 57 2.93 -7.68 -6.11
CA ILE A 57 3.19 -7.58 -7.56
C ILE A 57 4.21 -8.65 -7.98
N GLU A 58 3.77 -9.70 -8.67
CA GLU A 58 4.64 -10.81 -9.10
C GLU A 58 5.37 -10.52 -10.40
N GLU A 59 4.71 -9.82 -11.33
CA GLU A 59 5.21 -9.53 -12.67
C GLU A 59 4.83 -8.12 -13.14
N LYS A 60 5.74 -7.52 -13.89
CA LYS A 60 5.57 -6.23 -14.55
C LYS A 60 5.76 -6.40 -16.05
N GLU A 61 4.99 -5.64 -16.82
CA GLU A 61 5.10 -5.61 -18.27
C GLU A 61 6.00 -4.44 -18.70
N LEU A 62 7.03 -4.73 -19.48
CA LEU A 62 7.95 -3.71 -20.00
C LEU A 62 7.27 -2.90 -21.11
N GLY A 63 7.60 -1.62 -21.22
CA GLY A 63 7.07 -0.72 -22.26
C GLY A 63 5.79 0.03 -21.86
N TRP A 64 5.13 -0.35 -20.77
CA TRP A 64 4.00 0.39 -20.22
C TRP A 64 4.42 1.28 -19.04
N CYS A 65 3.80 2.45 -18.94
CA CYS A 65 3.97 3.37 -17.82
C CYS A 65 2.64 3.60 -17.10
N GLY A 66 2.64 3.42 -15.79
CA GLY A 66 1.44 3.48 -14.97
C GLY A 66 1.59 2.66 -13.70
N HIS A 67 0.60 2.78 -12.83
CA HIS A 67 0.63 2.21 -11.49
C HIS A 67 -0.58 1.31 -11.27
N LEU A 68 -0.40 0.26 -10.46
CA LEU A 68 -1.49 -0.49 -9.86
C LEU A 68 -2.47 0.49 -9.20
N ARG A 69 -3.77 0.21 -9.27
CA ARG A 69 -4.78 0.94 -8.51
C ARG A 69 -5.47 -0.01 -7.54
N ILE A 70 -5.78 0.48 -6.35
CA ILE A 70 -6.42 -0.32 -5.30
C ILE A 70 -7.44 0.53 -4.54
N GLY A 71 -8.45 -0.11 -3.98
CA GLY A 71 -9.51 0.60 -3.27
C GLY A 71 -10.58 -0.31 -2.71
N LEU A 72 -11.72 0.30 -2.39
CA LEU A 72 -12.93 -0.39 -1.95
C LEU A 72 -14.11 -0.04 -2.86
N THR A 73 -15.11 -0.92 -2.88
CA THR A 73 -16.41 -0.64 -3.49
C THR A 73 -17.53 -1.21 -2.61
N ALA A 74 -18.64 -0.48 -2.48
CA ALA A 74 -19.87 -0.97 -1.86
C ALA A 74 -20.75 -1.75 -2.85
N ARG A 75 -20.33 -1.86 -4.11
CA ARG A 75 -21.05 -2.58 -5.16
C ARG A 75 -20.70 -4.06 -5.13
N ASP A 76 -21.72 -4.90 -5.05
CA ASP A 76 -21.55 -6.35 -5.16
C ASP A 76 -21.07 -6.69 -6.59
N PRO A 77 -19.90 -7.34 -6.76
CA PRO A 77 -19.38 -7.72 -8.07
C PRO A 77 -20.36 -8.56 -8.91
N LEU A 78 -21.24 -9.37 -8.28
CA LEU A 78 -22.25 -10.16 -8.99
C LEU A 78 -23.33 -9.32 -9.67
N THR A 79 -23.52 -8.07 -9.24
CA THR A 79 -24.52 -7.15 -9.83
C THR A 79 -24.01 -6.43 -11.07
N LEU A 80 -22.72 -6.56 -11.40
CA LEU A 80 -22.12 -5.96 -12.58
C LEU A 80 -22.46 -6.79 -13.82
N GLU A 81 -23.26 -6.22 -14.74
CA GLU A 81 -23.48 -6.82 -16.07
C GLU A 81 -22.16 -6.90 -16.85
N THR A 82 -21.31 -5.88 -16.72
CA THR A 82 -19.98 -5.83 -17.31
C THR A 82 -19.07 -5.06 -16.37
N VAL A 83 -17.87 -5.60 -16.14
CA VAL A 83 -16.85 -4.91 -15.35
C VAL A 83 -16.27 -3.76 -16.20
N PRO A 84 -16.20 -2.53 -15.66
CA PRO A 84 -15.68 -1.39 -16.41
C PRO A 84 -14.25 -1.59 -16.89
N GLU A 85 -13.89 -0.90 -17.98
CA GLU A 85 -12.56 -1.00 -18.58
C GLU A 85 -11.47 -0.46 -17.63
N TYR A 86 -11.78 0.64 -16.93
CA TYR A 86 -10.89 1.26 -15.96
C TYR A 86 -11.55 1.40 -14.59
N SER A 87 -10.79 1.21 -13.52
CA SER A 87 -11.28 1.60 -12.19
C SER A 87 -11.39 3.12 -12.03
N LEU A 88 -10.61 3.88 -12.82
CA LEU A 88 -10.59 5.33 -12.85
C LEU A 88 -10.69 5.83 -14.30
N PRO A 89 -11.72 6.65 -14.64
CA PRO A 89 -12.80 7.14 -13.78
C PRO A 89 -14.00 6.18 -13.68
N ASP A 90 -14.17 5.23 -14.60
CA ASP A 90 -15.45 4.55 -14.87
C ASP A 90 -16.10 3.90 -13.63
N LEU A 91 -15.35 3.12 -12.85
CA LEU A 91 -15.87 2.48 -11.64
C LEU A 91 -16.18 3.48 -10.51
N MET A 92 -15.44 4.59 -10.42
CA MET A 92 -15.70 5.67 -9.47
C MET A 92 -16.96 6.45 -9.83
N ASP A 93 -17.20 6.68 -11.12
CA ASP A 93 -18.35 7.43 -11.62
C ASP A 93 -19.69 6.72 -11.33
N LEU A 94 -19.65 5.42 -10.97
CA LEU A 94 -20.80 4.68 -10.45
C LEU A 94 -21.23 5.11 -9.03
N GLY A 95 -20.41 5.91 -8.33
CA GLY A 95 -20.76 6.58 -7.06
C GLY A 95 -20.48 5.79 -5.77
N ASP A 96 -20.18 4.50 -5.86
CA ASP A 96 -20.05 3.58 -4.71
C ASP A 96 -18.65 2.98 -4.55
N SER A 97 -17.63 3.64 -5.12
CA SER A 97 -16.26 3.13 -5.15
C SER A 97 -15.25 4.20 -4.73
N TRP A 98 -14.15 3.76 -4.12
CA TRP A 98 -13.04 4.59 -3.65
C TRP A 98 -11.72 3.94 -4.04
N VAL A 99 -11.17 4.31 -5.20
CA VAL A 99 -9.99 3.67 -5.80
C VAL A 99 -8.90 4.70 -6.07
N PHE A 100 -7.64 4.34 -5.77
CA PHE A 100 -6.50 5.23 -5.88
C PHE A 100 -5.35 4.57 -6.66
N ALA A 101 -4.67 5.37 -7.47
CA ALA A 101 -3.43 4.94 -8.12
C ALA A 101 -2.27 4.94 -7.12
N ILE A 102 -1.51 3.85 -7.07
CA ILE A 102 -0.43 3.70 -6.09
C ILE A 102 0.82 4.49 -6.51
N THR A 103 1.01 5.64 -5.87
CA THR A 103 2.17 6.52 -6.08
C THR A 103 2.85 6.88 -4.76
N ARG A 104 4.06 7.45 -4.83
CA ARG A 104 4.84 7.79 -3.64
C ARG A 104 4.25 8.97 -2.84
N ASN A 105 3.52 9.87 -3.50
CA ASN A 105 3.12 11.16 -2.91
C ASN A 105 1.60 11.34 -2.77
N HIS A 106 0.77 10.74 -3.63
CA HIS A 106 -0.69 11.00 -3.61
C HIS A 106 -1.45 10.19 -2.56
N ASN A 107 -0.82 9.21 -1.93
CA ASN A 107 -1.50 8.34 -0.98
C ASN A 107 -1.31 8.78 0.47
N ARG A 108 -0.27 9.58 0.76
CA ARG A 108 0.07 9.97 2.14
C ARG A 108 -0.81 11.14 2.57
N VAL A 109 -1.79 10.86 3.43
CA VAL A 109 -2.63 11.90 4.02
C VAL A 109 -1.90 12.49 5.22
N VAL A 110 -1.44 13.75 5.10
CA VAL A 110 -0.97 14.51 6.27
C VAL A 110 -2.20 14.94 7.05
N GLU A 111 -2.31 14.54 8.31
CA GLU A 111 -3.35 15.10 9.18
C GLU A 111 -3.05 16.60 9.37
N GLU A 112 -3.89 17.46 8.81
CA GLU A 112 -3.91 18.87 9.22
C GLU A 112 -4.23 18.90 10.71
N ALA A 113 -3.26 19.32 11.52
CA ALA A 113 -3.48 19.57 12.93
C ALA A 113 -4.69 20.49 13.07
N ALA A 114 -5.70 20.03 13.82
CA ALA A 114 -6.94 20.74 14.03
C ALA A 114 -6.67 22.21 14.34
N VAL A 115 -6.91 23.09 13.37
CA VAL A 115 -6.85 24.53 13.58
C VAL A 115 -7.99 24.84 14.55
N ALA A 116 -7.62 25.18 15.79
CA ALA A 116 -8.57 25.66 16.77
C ALA A 116 -9.35 26.85 16.18
N PRO A 117 -10.66 26.98 16.45
CA PRO A 117 -11.44 28.07 15.88
C PRO A 117 -10.86 29.40 16.39
N GLU A 118 -10.30 30.18 15.48
CA GLU A 118 -9.89 31.54 15.77
C GLU A 118 -11.12 32.35 16.18
N ARG A 119 -11.01 32.98 17.35
CA ARG A 119 -12.05 33.81 17.93
C ARG A 119 -12.31 35.01 17.02
N GLU A 120 -13.58 35.31 16.80
CA GLU A 120 -14.06 36.52 16.15
C GLU A 120 -13.36 37.77 16.72
N GLY A 121 -12.66 38.48 15.84
CA GLY A 121 -12.14 39.83 16.06
C GLY A 121 -12.62 40.71 14.91
N ALA A 122 -13.49 41.66 15.23
CA ALA A 122 -14.15 42.55 14.30
C ALA A 122 -13.21 43.56 13.62
N GLY A 123 -13.51 43.88 12.36
CA GLY A 123 -13.39 45.23 11.82
C GLY A 123 -12.28 45.48 10.80
N ASP A 124 -12.67 45.59 9.52
CA ASP A 124 -12.74 46.86 8.77
C ASP A 124 -12.15 46.80 7.34
N GLY A 125 -12.98 47.19 6.38
CA GLY A 125 -12.62 48.05 5.24
C GLY A 125 -11.76 47.53 4.08
N GLY A 126 -12.36 47.49 2.88
CA GLY A 126 -11.73 48.19 1.74
C GLY A 126 -11.22 47.38 0.55
N LEU A 127 -12.14 47.09 -0.38
CA LEU A 127 -12.06 47.28 -1.84
C LEU A 127 -10.72 47.17 -2.62
N ALA A 128 -10.79 46.31 -3.64
CA ALA A 128 -10.43 46.54 -5.04
C ALA A 128 -8.96 46.44 -5.51
N GLY A 129 -8.82 45.85 -6.71
CA GLY A 129 -7.78 46.21 -7.67
C GLY A 129 -6.89 45.06 -8.12
N GLY A 130 -7.27 44.39 -9.21
CA GLY A 130 -6.31 43.63 -9.99
C GLY A 130 -5.32 44.56 -10.71
N HIS A 131 -4.12 44.07 -11.02
CA HIS A 131 -3.46 44.18 -12.33
C HIS A 131 -2.12 43.43 -12.32
N ARG A 132 -1.91 42.65 -13.38
CA ARG A 132 -0.61 42.17 -13.83
C ARG A 132 0.12 43.28 -14.56
N LEU A 133 1.39 43.51 -14.23
CA LEU A 133 2.50 43.96 -15.10
C LEU A 133 3.78 43.41 -14.39
N GLY A 134 4.77 42.78 -15.01
CA GLY A 134 5.31 42.98 -16.35
C GLY A 134 6.61 43.77 -16.24
N ASP A 135 7.72 43.09 -16.56
CA ASP A 135 8.99 43.62 -17.10
C ASP A 135 10.04 44.22 -16.15
N GLY A 136 11.30 43.78 -16.34
CA GLY A 136 12.36 44.76 -16.58
C GLY A 136 13.63 44.72 -15.72
N ARG A 137 14.63 44.02 -16.25
CA ARG A 137 16.08 44.34 -16.27
C ARG A 137 16.99 44.06 -15.06
N GLU A 138 18.01 43.28 -15.42
CA GLU A 138 19.35 43.17 -14.84
C GLU A 138 20.14 44.49 -14.95
N GLU A 139 20.99 44.77 -13.96
CA GLU A 139 22.29 45.39 -14.16
C GLU A 139 23.24 45.13 -12.97
N GLY A 140 24.48 44.73 -13.27
CA GLY A 140 25.65 45.35 -12.62
C GLY A 140 26.32 44.68 -11.40
N GLY A 141 27.10 43.63 -11.65
CA GLY A 141 28.55 43.59 -11.35
C GLY A 141 29.14 43.88 -9.95
N ARG A 142 29.76 42.81 -9.41
CA ARG A 142 31.01 42.76 -8.60
C ARG A 142 30.98 43.20 -7.11
N ARG A 143 31.18 42.22 -6.22
CA ARG A 143 32.41 42.03 -5.42
C ARG A 143 32.31 40.78 -4.53
N LEU A 144 33.25 39.84 -4.70
CA LEU A 144 33.57 38.81 -3.73
C LEU A 144 34.35 39.42 -2.55
N PRO A 145 34.07 38.99 -1.31
CA PRO A 145 35.15 38.71 -0.38
C PRO A 145 35.00 37.34 0.31
N ARG A 146 36.06 36.55 0.13
CA ARG A 146 36.80 35.68 1.08
C ARG A 146 36.06 34.93 2.20
N LEU A 147 36.46 33.65 2.26
CA LEU A 147 36.22 32.60 3.25
C LEU A 147 36.53 32.99 4.70
N GLY A 148 35.65 32.53 5.59
CA GLY A 148 35.73 32.44 7.06
C GLY A 148 34.30 32.48 7.58
N GLY A 149 33.75 31.56 8.37
CA GLY A 149 34.23 30.45 9.18
C GLY A 149 33.23 30.35 10.35
N GLY A 150 32.57 29.20 10.55
CA GLY A 150 31.47 29.02 11.51
C GLY A 150 30.13 29.54 10.97
N ASP A 151 28.98 28.87 11.04
CA ASP A 151 28.54 27.77 11.90
C ASP A 151 27.64 26.85 11.06
N VAL A 152 27.91 25.54 11.10
CA VAL A 152 27.00 24.54 10.58
C VAL A 152 25.95 24.35 11.67
N GLU A 153 24.71 24.79 11.42
CA GLU A 153 23.58 24.44 12.27
C GLU A 153 23.42 22.91 12.23
N GLU A 154 23.96 22.28 13.26
CA GLU A 154 23.91 20.85 13.51
C GLU A 154 22.46 20.52 13.88
N GLU A 155 21.67 20.09 12.90
CA GLU A 155 20.35 19.50 13.14
C GLU A 155 20.50 18.39 14.18
N ALA A 156 20.02 18.66 15.38
CA ALA A 156 20.11 17.77 16.52
C ALA A 156 19.42 16.44 16.21
N ILE A 157 20.22 15.43 15.87
CA ILE A 157 19.82 14.03 15.82
C ILE A 157 19.44 13.62 17.24
N ASN A 158 18.14 13.69 17.56
CA ASN A 158 17.60 13.20 18.81
C ASN A 158 17.78 11.67 18.86
N PRO A 159 18.69 11.12 19.69
CA PRO A 159 18.93 9.69 19.73
C PRO A 159 17.92 9.10 20.71
N LYS A 160 16.65 8.98 20.28
CA LYS A 160 15.75 8.08 21.01
C LYS A 160 16.35 6.68 20.90
N PRO A 161 16.59 5.98 22.03
CA PRO A 161 17.17 4.65 21.99
C PRO A 161 16.25 3.76 21.16
N LYS A 162 16.78 3.24 20.03
CA LYS A 162 16.08 2.23 19.21
C LYS A 162 15.84 1.03 20.11
N THR A 163 14.63 0.94 20.64
CA THR A 163 14.15 -0.25 21.32
C THR A 163 14.25 -1.39 20.32
N PHE A 164 15.11 -2.36 20.61
CA PHE A 164 15.35 -3.56 19.80
C PHE A 164 14.14 -4.50 19.69
N PHE A 165 12.99 -4.08 20.21
CA PHE A 165 11.69 -4.67 19.90
C PHE A 165 11.24 -4.12 18.55
N THR A 166 11.68 -4.80 17.49
CA THR A 166 11.16 -4.62 16.14
C THR A 166 9.63 -4.67 16.20
N ASP A 167 8.95 -3.62 15.73
CA ASP A 167 7.49 -3.59 15.62
C ASP A 167 7.03 -4.82 14.83
N SER A 168 6.59 -5.85 15.56
CA SER A 168 6.15 -7.12 14.98
C SER A 168 4.86 -6.95 14.18
N HIS A 169 4.17 -5.83 14.40
CA HIS A 169 2.89 -5.50 13.80
C HIS A 169 2.88 -4.02 13.39
N LEU A 170 2.32 -3.72 12.22
CA LEU A 170 1.84 -2.40 11.88
C LEU A 170 0.56 -2.14 12.67
N GLN A 171 0.49 -0.98 13.32
CA GLN A 171 -0.70 -0.55 14.04
C GLN A 171 -1.41 0.55 13.25
N ILE A 172 -2.66 0.28 12.86
CA ILE A 172 -3.56 1.24 12.22
C ILE A 172 -4.75 1.41 13.17
N GLU A 173 -4.73 2.48 13.95
CA GLU A 173 -5.67 2.71 15.05
C GLU A 173 -5.74 1.52 16.03
N LYS A 174 -6.85 0.75 15.99
CA LYS A 174 -7.08 -0.44 16.82
C LYS A 174 -6.70 -1.74 16.12
N VAL A 175 -6.38 -1.70 14.83
CA VAL A 175 -6.03 -2.86 14.01
C VAL A 175 -4.52 -3.12 14.12
N LYS A 176 -4.15 -4.40 14.28
CA LYS A 176 -2.76 -4.86 14.31
C LYS A 176 -2.55 -5.85 13.18
N ILE A 177 -1.55 -5.60 12.34
CA ILE A 177 -1.27 -6.40 11.14
C ILE A 177 0.19 -6.86 11.17
N PRO A 178 0.48 -8.17 11.04
CA PRO A 178 1.86 -8.68 11.17
C PRO A 178 2.81 -8.13 10.10
N MET A 179 3.90 -7.50 10.51
CA MET A 179 4.86 -6.83 9.61
C MET A 179 5.54 -7.78 8.62
N ASP A 180 5.75 -9.04 8.99
CA ASP A 180 6.39 -10.03 8.11
C ASP A 180 5.55 -10.39 6.89
N LYS A 181 4.24 -10.13 6.95
CA LYS A 181 3.34 -10.27 5.80
C LYS A 181 3.27 -9.00 4.98
N LEU A 182 3.52 -7.83 5.55
CA LEU A 182 3.35 -6.55 4.86
C LEU A 182 4.51 -6.16 3.95
N VAL A 183 5.72 -6.68 4.18
CA VAL A 183 6.90 -6.35 3.37
C VAL A 183 7.30 -7.52 2.49
N GLY A 184 7.41 -7.28 1.19
CA GLY A 184 7.91 -8.28 0.24
C GLY A 184 9.37 -8.66 0.48
N ARG A 185 9.76 -9.83 -0.03
CA ARG A 185 11.15 -10.29 -0.02
C ARG A 185 11.68 -10.47 -1.43
N SER A 186 12.94 -10.09 -1.63
CA SER A 186 13.62 -10.35 -2.90
C SER A 186 13.88 -11.84 -3.09
N ARG A 187 14.08 -12.26 -4.35
CA ARG A 187 14.56 -13.63 -4.62
C ARG A 187 15.99 -13.79 -4.07
N PRO A 188 16.34 -14.95 -3.48
CA PRO A 188 17.71 -15.20 -3.04
C PRO A 188 18.70 -15.00 -4.19
N GLY A 189 19.79 -14.30 -3.91
CA GLY A 189 20.81 -13.99 -4.89
C GLY A 189 21.87 -13.05 -4.32
N ARG A 190 22.87 -12.69 -5.12
CA ARG A 190 24.02 -11.90 -4.67
C ARG A 190 23.65 -10.55 -4.03
N PHE A 191 22.56 -9.94 -4.51
CA PHE A 191 22.11 -8.62 -4.06
C PHE A 191 20.85 -8.67 -3.19
N SER A 192 20.44 -9.85 -2.72
CA SER A 192 19.15 -10.02 -2.05
C SER A 192 19.06 -9.27 -0.72
N HIS A 193 20.18 -9.15 0.01
CA HIS A 193 20.23 -8.38 1.26
C HIS A 193 19.97 -6.88 1.01
N ILE A 194 20.62 -6.29 0.00
CA ILE A 194 20.39 -4.90 -0.40
C ILE A 194 18.93 -4.71 -0.83
N LEU A 195 18.42 -5.59 -1.72
CA LEU A 195 17.04 -5.47 -2.20
C LEU A 195 16.03 -5.57 -1.06
N ASP A 196 16.20 -6.52 -0.12
CA ASP A 196 15.34 -6.66 1.05
C ASP A 196 15.33 -5.39 1.90
N ASP A 197 16.49 -4.76 2.11
CA ASP A 197 16.58 -3.52 2.87
C ASP A 197 15.94 -2.34 2.11
N LEU A 198 16.03 -2.31 0.78
CA LEU A 198 15.33 -1.31 -0.04
C LEU A 198 13.81 -1.47 -0.02
N TYR A 199 13.28 -2.70 0.08
CA TYR A 199 11.84 -2.93 0.31
C TYR A 199 11.42 -2.44 1.70
N LYS A 200 12.16 -2.82 2.76
CA LYS A 200 11.85 -2.43 4.15
C LYS A 200 11.89 -0.91 4.37
N THR A 201 12.76 -0.21 3.66
CA THR A 201 12.94 1.24 3.79
C THR A 201 12.09 2.05 2.80
N ASN A 202 11.22 1.38 2.02
CA ASN A 202 10.41 2.02 0.97
C ASN A 202 11.21 2.86 -0.04
N ALA A 203 12.49 2.51 -0.24
CA ALA A 203 13.38 3.19 -1.18
C ALA A 203 13.05 2.87 -2.65
N LEU A 204 12.47 1.69 -2.91
CA LEU A 204 11.99 1.29 -4.24
C LEU A 204 10.68 2.00 -4.61
N PRO A 205 10.33 2.08 -5.91
CA PRO A 205 9.02 2.54 -6.32
C PRO A 205 7.89 1.73 -5.64
N PRO A 206 6.78 2.36 -5.19
CA PRO A 206 5.68 1.68 -4.51
C PRO A 206 5.10 0.48 -5.28
N THR A 207 5.11 0.56 -6.62
CA THR A 207 4.62 -0.50 -7.52
C THR A 207 5.75 -1.30 -8.16
N ALA A 208 6.92 -1.37 -7.53
CA ALA A 208 7.99 -2.27 -7.96
C ALA A 208 7.55 -3.73 -7.84
N ARG A 209 8.23 -4.62 -8.58
CA ARG A 209 8.05 -6.07 -8.41
C ARG A 209 8.32 -6.43 -6.94
N ARG A 210 7.53 -7.35 -6.37
CA ARG A 210 7.52 -7.75 -4.96
C ARG A 210 7.06 -6.69 -3.97
N SER A 211 6.70 -5.48 -4.39
CA SER A 211 5.98 -4.59 -3.50
C SER A 211 4.66 -5.21 -3.09
N ARG A 212 4.29 -5.02 -1.83
CA ARG A 212 3.02 -5.45 -1.26
C ARG A 212 2.16 -4.22 -0.98
N ILE A 213 0.94 -4.24 -1.51
CA ILE A 213 -0.02 -3.17 -1.43
C ILE A 213 -1.29 -3.76 -0.84
N GLY A 214 -1.79 -3.18 0.25
CA GLY A 214 -3.01 -3.62 0.88
C GLY A 214 -4.02 -2.49 1.04
N VAL A 215 -5.29 -2.87 1.12
CA VAL A 215 -6.40 -1.97 1.44
C VAL A 215 -7.21 -2.57 2.57
N LEU A 216 -7.64 -1.72 3.51
CA LEU A 216 -8.57 -2.07 4.59
C LEU A 216 -9.45 -0.86 4.90
N TYR A 217 -10.51 -1.08 5.66
CA TYR A 217 -11.27 0.00 6.28
C TYR A 217 -11.34 -0.15 7.79
N VAL A 218 -11.38 0.99 8.48
CA VAL A 218 -11.49 1.07 9.93
C VAL A 218 -12.80 1.79 10.28
N PRO A 219 -13.72 1.16 11.04
CA PRO A 219 -14.97 1.79 11.45
C PRO A 219 -14.76 3.08 12.22
N LYS A 220 -15.56 4.07 11.86
CA LYS A 220 -15.79 5.31 12.59
C LYS A 220 -17.18 5.27 13.23
N GLY A 221 -17.49 6.29 14.03
CA GLY A 221 -18.83 6.44 14.57
C GLY A 221 -19.88 6.54 13.47
N GLN A 222 -21.14 6.23 13.81
CA GLN A 222 -22.32 6.47 12.95
C GLN A 222 -22.40 5.62 11.66
N GLY A 223 -21.78 4.44 11.61
CA GLY A 223 -21.87 3.55 10.43
C GLY A 223 -21.06 4.03 9.24
N LEU A 224 -20.03 4.86 9.50
CA LEU A 224 -19.03 5.30 8.54
C LEU A 224 -17.70 4.59 8.82
N ALA A 225 -16.79 4.60 7.85
CA ALA A 225 -15.45 4.07 7.97
C ALA A 225 -14.43 4.92 7.21
N ASP A 226 -13.18 4.82 7.62
CA ASP A 226 -12.05 5.38 6.89
C ASP A 226 -11.29 4.25 6.20
N MET A 227 -10.97 4.42 4.91
CA MET A 227 -10.17 3.48 4.14
C MET A 227 -8.70 3.83 4.23
N HIS A 228 -7.87 2.83 4.51
CA HIS A 228 -6.42 2.95 4.58
C HIS A 228 -5.77 2.11 3.49
N VAL A 229 -4.67 2.63 2.94
CA VAL A 229 -3.80 1.90 2.01
C VAL A 229 -2.48 1.65 2.71
N VAL A 230 -2.00 0.40 2.65
CA VAL A 230 -0.71 -0.01 3.19
C VAL A 230 0.24 -0.30 2.04
N ILE A 231 1.46 0.24 2.10
CA ILE A 231 2.51 0.00 1.10
C ILE A 231 3.76 -0.49 1.83
N ASN A 232 4.12 -1.76 1.60
CA ASN A 232 5.30 -2.41 2.19
C ASN A 232 5.43 -2.16 3.70
N GLY A 233 4.35 -2.35 4.46
CA GLY A 233 4.39 -2.17 5.92
C GLY A 233 4.28 -0.74 6.42
N GLU A 234 4.09 0.25 5.54
CA GLU A 234 3.79 1.63 5.92
C GLU A 234 2.30 1.93 5.66
N ASP A 235 1.59 2.45 6.67
CA ASP A 235 0.24 2.98 6.49
C ASP A 235 0.31 4.37 5.86
N MET A 236 -0.46 4.58 4.78
CA MET A 236 -0.53 5.85 4.08
C MET A 236 -1.54 6.82 4.72
N GLY A 237 -2.27 6.37 5.74
CA GLY A 237 -3.34 7.11 6.40
C GLY A 237 -4.70 6.92 5.72
N ALA A 238 -5.70 7.63 6.25
CA ALA A 238 -7.09 7.56 5.80
C ALA A 238 -7.27 8.15 4.39
N SER A 239 -6.98 7.34 3.37
CA SER A 239 -6.98 7.67 1.94
C SER A 239 -8.38 8.09 1.44
N ALA A 240 -9.44 7.58 2.07
CA ALA A 240 -10.80 8.08 1.91
C ALA A 240 -11.51 8.03 3.27
N LYS A 241 -12.26 9.08 3.61
CA LYS A 241 -12.94 9.22 4.91
C LYS A 241 -14.45 9.19 4.74
N GLY A 242 -15.16 8.74 5.76
CA GLY A 242 -16.62 8.79 5.77
C GLY A 242 -17.30 7.86 4.77
N ILE A 243 -16.65 6.73 4.46
CA ILE A 243 -17.23 5.70 3.59
C ILE A 243 -18.39 5.01 4.33
N PRO A 244 -19.58 4.89 3.72
CA PRO A 244 -20.69 4.14 4.33
C PRO A 244 -20.32 2.66 4.49
N MET A 245 -20.39 2.13 5.71
CA MET A 245 -20.18 0.69 6.01
C MET A 245 -21.48 -0.06 6.34
N LEU A 246 -22.63 0.56 6.03
CA LEU A 246 -23.95 -0.08 6.11
C LEU A 246 -24.13 -1.14 5.02
N GLN A 247 -23.40 -0.99 3.91
CA GLN A 247 -23.35 -1.93 2.81
C GLN A 247 -22.03 -2.72 2.89
N PRO A 248 -21.99 -3.99 2.43
CA PRO A 248 -20.75 -4.76 2.37
C PRO A 248 -19.72 -4.08 1.46
N LEU A 249 -18.47 -3.98 1.92
CA LEU A 249 -17.38 -3.39 1.16
C LEU A 249 -16.46 -4.47 0.60
N TYR A 250 -16.24 -4.48 -0.71
CA TYR A 250 -15.32 -5.37 -1.40
C TYR A 250 -14.01 -4.65 -1.71
N ALA A 251 -12.89 -5.38 -1.70
CA ALA A 251 -11.63 -4.87 -2.21
C ALA A 251 -11.69 -4.74 -3.73
N VAL A 252 -11.04 -3.71 -4.27
CA VAL A 252 -10.86 -3.51 -5.71
C VAL A 252 -9.37 -3.45 -6.02
N VAL A 253 -8.93 -4.21 -7.02
CA VAL A 253 -7.56 -4.18 -7.55
C VAL A 253 -7.62 -4.03 -9.06
N ASP A 254 -7.09 -2.94 -9.61
CA ASP A 254 -6.95 -2.74 -11.06
C ASP A 254 -5.53 -3.11 -11.49
N VAL A 255 -5.38 -4.28 -12.13
CA VAL A 255 -4.12 -4.78 -12.72
C VAL A 255 -3.81 -3.96 -13.99
N TYR A 256 -3.43 -2.70 -13.78
CA TYR A 256 -3.34 -1.67 -14.80
C TYR A 256 -1.91 -1.43 -15.30
N SER A 257 -1.79 -1.14 -16.60
CA SER A 257 -0.58 -0.66 -17.28
C SER A 257 0.67 -1.51 -16.96
N ALA A 258 1.69 -0.97 -16.29
CA ALA A 258 2.96 -1.66 -16.05
C ALA A 258 2.82 -2.88 -15.12
N THR A 259 1.71 -3.04 -14.40
CA THR A 259 1.48 -4.23 -13.56
C THR A 259 0.89 -5.34 -14.42
N LYS A 260 1.53 -6.51 -14.46
CA LYS A 260 1.07 -7.65 -15.28
C LYS A 260 0.34 -8.69 -14.43
N GLN A 261 0.85 -8.94 -13.23
CA GLN A 261 0.37 -10.01 -12.38
C GLN A 261 0.47 -9.62 -10.91
N VAL A 262 -0.56 -9.95 -10.15
CA VAL A 262 -0.61 -9.80 -8.70
C VAL A 262 -1.04 -11.11 -8.04
N ARG A 263 -0.59 -11.32 -6.80
CA ARG A 263 -1.00 -12.46 -5.96
C ARG A 263 -1.46 -11.97 -4.60
N ILE A 264 -2.56 -12.53 -4.10
CA ILE A 264 -3.04 -12.30 -2.75
C ILE A 264 -2.05 -12.88 -1.74
N VAL A 265 -1.66 -12.08 -0.75
CA VAL A 265 -0.85 -12.49 0.39
C VAL A 265 -1.77 -12.74 1.57
N GLN A 266 -1.86 -13.99 2.01
CA GLN A 266 -2.71 -14.38 3.12
C GLN A 266 -2.14 -13.84 4.45
N VAL A 267 -2.96 -13.05 5.12
CA VAL A 267 -2.64 -12.43 6.42
C VAL A 267 -3.41 -13.17 7.50
N GLU A 268 -2.67 -13.91 8.33
CA GLU A 268 -3.22 -14.60 9.50
C GLU A 268 -3.27 -13.61 10.66
N TYR A 269 -4.47 -13.29 11.13
CA TYR A 269 -4.68 -12.42 12.28
C TYR A 269 -4.65 -13.23 13.57
N GLY A 270 -3.61 -13.02 14.39
CA GLY A 270 -3.44 -13.72 15.66
C GLY A 270 -2.08 -14.41 15.77
N PHE A 271 -2.08 -15.70 16.08
CA PHE A 271 -0.84 -16.47 16.17
C PHE A 271 -0.38 -16.89 14.78
N SER A 272 0.91 -16.69 14.50
CA SER A 272 1.51 -17.26 13.29
C SER A 272 1.28 -18.77 13.24
N SER A 273 0.86 -19.28 12.07
CA SER A 273 0.78 -20.71 11.82
C SER A 273 2.09 -21.43 12.18
N LEU A 274 1.99 -22.70 12.58
CA LEU A 274 3.16 -23.54 12.85
C LEU A 274 4.14 -23.53 11.67
N GLN A 275 3.61 -23.53 10.44
CA GLN A 275 4.40 -23.43 9.22
C GLN A 275 5.22 -22.14 9.16
N THR A 276 4.61 -20.99 9.47
CA THR A 276 5.29 -19.69 9.55
C THR A 276 6.35 -19.67 10.66
N LEU A 277 6.04 -20.23 11.84
CA LEU A 277 6.97 -20.32 12.96
C LEU A 277 8.18 -21.21 12.64
N CYS A 278 7.95 -22.38 12.03
CA CYS A 278 9.01 -23.27 11.56
C CYS A 278 9.91 -22.58 10.53
N ARG A 279 9.34 -21.86 9.55
CA ARG A 279 10.10 -21.07 8.59
C ARG A 279 10.99 -20.04 9.26
N LYS A 280 10.43 -19.25 10.19
CA LYS A 280 11.19 -18.24 10.96
C LYS A 280 12.33 -18.90 11.75
N CYS A 281 12.09 -20.05 12.36
CA CYS A 281 13.11 -20.82 13.07
C CYS A 281 14.24 -21.28 12.14
N ILE A 282 13.91 -21.87 11.00
CA ILE A 282 14.87 -22.32 9.98
C ILE A 282 15.70 -21.13 9.49
N GLN A 283 15.06 -20.03 9.08
CA GLN A 283 15.74 -18.84 8.58
C GLN A 283 16.71 -18.22 9.60
N LYS A 284 16.38 -18.24 10.89
CA LYS A 284 17.26 -17.73 11.97
C LYS A 284 18.54 -18.55 12.14
N ASN A 285 18.53 -19.82 11.76
CA ASN A 285 19.67 -20.73 11.93
C ASN A 285 20.52 -20.87 10.65
N ILE A 286 20.25 -20.05 9.62
CA ILE A 286 20.95 -20.10 8.34
C ILE A 286 21.73 -18.82 8.11
N VAL A 287 23.01 -18.97 7.77
CA VAL A 287 23.94 -17.85 7.55
C VAL A 287 23.56 -17.00 6.34
N HIS A 288 23.11 -17.63 5.24
CA HIS A 288 22.68 -16.93 4.03
C HIS A 288 21.52 -17.65 3.34
N ARG A 289 20.54 -16.93 2.75
CA ARG A 289 19.37 -17.56 2.12
C ARG A 289 19.70 -18.55 0.99
N MET A 290 20.87 -18.42 0.36
CA MET A 290 21.33 -19.43 -0.61
C MET A 290 21.71 -20.77 0.04
N ALA A 291 22.07 -20.79 1.33
CA ALA A 291 22.36 -22.02 2.05
C ALA A 291 21.09 -22.84 2.35
N LEU A 292 19.88 -22.30 2.11
CA LEU A 292 18.63 -23.08 2.12
C LEU A 292 18.65 -24.21 1.08
N ASP A 293 19.38 -24.03 -0.03
CA ASP A 293 19.56 -25.08 -1.04
C ASP A 293 20.26 -26.32 -0.50
N TRP A 294 21.12 -26.14 0.50
CA TRP A 294 21.96 -27.19 1.07
C TRP A 294 21.28 -27.94 2.22
N LEU A 295 20.09 -27.53 2.63
CA LEU A 295 19.32 -28.28 3.61
C LEU A 295 18.72 -29.54 2.98
N GLU A 296 18.66 -30.62 3.74
CA GLU A 296 17.96 -31.85 3.38
C GLU A 296 16.45 -31.71 3.62
N LEU A 297 15.85 -30.67 3.03
CA LEU A 297 14.41 -30.41 3.09
C LEU A 297 13.74 -30.66 1.72
N PRO A 298 12.47 -31.08 1.68
CA PRO A 298 11.67 -31.11 0.46
C PRO A 298 11.70 -29.78 -0.30
N GLU A 299 11.70 -29.82 -1.63
CA GLU A 299 11.84 -28.62 -2.47
C GLU A 299 10.75 -27.57 -2.22
N ARG A 300 9.52 -28.02 -1.91
CA ARG A 300 8.43 -27.12 -1.52
C ARG A 300 8.73 -26.33 -0.24
N LEU A 301 9.35 -26.97 0.75
CA LEU A 301 9.75 -26.30 2.00
C LEU A 301 10.94 -25.37 1.78
N LYS A 302 11.91 -25.75 0.94
CA LYS A 302 12.99 -24.85 0.51
C LYS A 302 12.42 -23.61 -0.17
N HIS A 303 11.50 -23.78 -1.12
CA HIS A 303 10.84 -22.67 -1.81
C HIS A 303 10.10 -21.77 -0.83
N TYR A 304 9.26 -22.34 0.04
CA TYR A 304 8.57 -21.58 1.08
C TYR A 304 9.52 -20.80 1.99
N CYS A 305 10.64 -21.39 2.42
CA CYS A 305 11.63 -20.71 3.25
C CYS A 305 12.45 -19.64 2.49
N LYS A 306 12.53 -19.70 1.16
CA LYS A 306 13.28 -18.74 0.35
C LYS A 306 12.47 -17.49 0.02
N TYR A 307 11.18 -17.67 -0.25
CA TYR A 307 10.34 -16.66 -0.91
C TYR A 307 9.22 -16.09 -0.02
N GLU A 308 8.92 -16.73 1.13
CA GLU A 308 8.01 -16.20 2.15
C GLU A 308 8.69 -15.84 3.47
#